data_AF-A0A5J9WFW2-F1
#
_entry.id   AF-A0A5J9WFW2-F1
#
_cell.length_a   1.000
_cell.length_b   1.000
_cell.length_c   1.000
_cell.angle_alpha   90.00
_cell.angle_beta   90.00
_cell.angle_gamma   90.00
#
_symmetry.space_group_name_H-M   'P 1'
#
loop_
_entity.id
_entity.type
_entity.pdbx_description
1 polymer ?
#
loop_
_entity_poly.entity_id
_entity_poly.type
_entity_poly.pdbx_seq_one_letter_code
_entity_poly.pdbx_strand_id
1 'polypeptide(L)'
;MEAAAASSLGAGFGSQLRPSLGFRDGQPGSARPPLPPCSWLRPLRPAARLLCGAGAQNRGAIATATSRDQLGELEAEAIGSSALEPGRSSPLEVREEMARCFDLVHRLGRGAVYLGSSRVPPTHPHYLHTAELSREAMTSLSVSQQTARLLDCTTWTGAGPGLMDAAIKGALEAEKPVGGFKIAKEAGEWTTSNFHPYLPPETYLTCRFFSARKHGLVDAAVRSSPTDRTAVVALPGGIGTMDELFEIMALIQLERIGSTLPVPFLILNYDSYYSKLLDFLNDCQEWGTVAPGEVASLWKVCNGNHEALEYLAEFYNVPSDERNYHLSPQKNQQRTSYIMT
;
A
#
# COMPACT_ATOMS: atom_id res chain seq x y z
N MET A 1 34.84 -47.54 -66.93
CA MET A 1 33.49 -47.29 -66.39
C MET A 1 33.58 -45.97 -65.63
N GLU A 2 33.65 -44.80 -66.28
CA GLU A 2 32.59 -44.14 -67.09
C GLU A 2 31.21 -44.23 -66.43
N ALA A 3 30.31 -43.26 -66.42
CA ALA A 3 30.24 -41.80 -66.67
C ALA A 3 28.73 -41.52 -66.83
N ALA A 4 28.26 -40.32 -66.45
CA ALA A 4 27.08 -39.62 -67.02
C ALA A 4 25.67 -40.27 -66.83
N ALA A 5 24.52 -39.61 -66.85
CA ALA A 5 24.04 -38.21 -66.78
C ALA A 5 22.48 -38.26 -66.85
N ALA A 6 21.84 -37.08 -66.83
CA ALA A 6 20.45 -36.74 -67.22
C ALA A 6 19.40 -36.75 -66.08
N SER A 7 18.92 -35.60 -65.55
CA SER A 7 17.96 -34.59 -66.09
C SER A 7 16.50 -35.11 -66.03
N SER A 8 15.42 -34.41 -65.66
CA SER A 8 15.07 -32.97 -65.57
C SER A 8 13.62 -32.80 -65.01
N LEU A 9 13.23 -31.53 -64.71
CA LEU A 9 11.85 -30.97 -64.57
C LEU A 9 11.10 -31.28 -63.25
N GLY A 10 10.45 -30.36 -62.52
CA GLY A 10 10.09 -28.95 -62.69
C GLY A 10 8.86 -28.61 -61.78
N ALA A 11 8.77 -27.35 -61.31
CA ALA A 11 7.69 -26.70 -60.52
C ALA A 11 7.57 -27.07 -59.03
N GLY A 12 7.50 -26.17 -58.02
CA GLY A 12 7.22 -24.72 -57.92
C GLY A 12 6.13 -24.51 -56.84
N PHE A 13 6.44 -24.06 -55.62
CA PHE A 13 6.06 -22.79 -54.95
C PHE A 13 6.06 -23.09 -53.43
N GLY A 14 6.46 -22.26 -52.46
CA GLY A 14 7.11 -20.97 -52.39
C GLY A 14 7.54 -20.73 -50.93
N SER A 15 8.58 -19.91 -50.69
CA SER A 15 8.95 -19.46 -49.35
C SER A 15 9.24 -17.96 -49.40
N GLN A 16 8.55 -17.17 -48.56
CA GLN A 16 8.82 -15.75 -48.36
C GLN A 16 9.75 -15.56 -47.17
N LEU A 17 10.92 -15.01 -47.44
CA LEU A 17 11.92 -14.55 -46.48
C LEU A 17 11.69 -13.07 -46.16
N ARG A 18 11.84 -12.71 -44.88
CA ARG A 18 11.88 -11.32 -44.37
C ARG A 18 13.19 -10.62 -44.78
N PRO A 19 13.19 -9.31 -45.07
CA PRO A 19 14.42 -8.58 -45.31
C PRO A 19 15.00 -7.95 -44.04
N SER A 20 16.32 -7.96 -43.99
CA SER A 20 17.20 -7.21 -43.10
C SER A 20 17.22 -5.72 -43.48
N LEU A 21 17.29 -4.82 -42.48
CA LEU A 21 17.49 -3.39 -42.68
C LEU A 21 18.93 -3.02 -42.34
N GLY A 22 19.62 -2.43 -43.31
CA GLY A 22 20.99 -1.95 -43.21
C GLY A 22 21.10 -0.50 -42.71
N PHE A 23 22.27 -0.21 -42.14
CA PHE A 23 22.76 1.11 -41.76
C PHE A 23 23.02 2.03 -42.98
N ARG A 24 22.77 3.34 -42.81
CA ARG A 24 23.40 4.42 -43.58
C ARG A 24 23.48 5.72 -42.75
N ASP A 25 24.66 6.35 -42.79
CA ASP A 25 25.03 7.64 -42.19
C ASP A 25 24.48 8.87 -42.97
N GLY A 26 24.22 9.98 -42.25
CA GLY A 26 24.74 11.32 -42.59
C GLY A 26 23.88 12.42 -43.28
N GLN A 27 23.39 13.37 -42.46
CA GLN A 27 23.24 14.86 -42.68
C GLN A 27 22.11 15.42 -43.59
N PRO A 28 21.73 16.72 -43.50
CA PRO A 28 21.12 17.43 -42.37
C PRO A 28 19.84 18.24 -42.75
N GLY A 29 19.04 18.64 -41.75
CA GLY A 29 18.10 19.78 -41.87
C GLY A 29 16.61 19.43 -41.94
N SER A 30 15.93 19.58 -40.81
CA SER A 30 14.57 20.13 -40.77
C SER A 30 14.28 20.69 -39.38
N ALA A 31 13.83 21.94 -39.35
CA ALA A 31 13.52 22.69 -38.15
C ALA A 31 12.31 22.08 -37.42
N ARG A 32 12.40 21.94 -36.09
CA ARG A 32 11.25 21.60 -35.25
C ARG A 32 10.31 22.82 -35.12
N PRO A 33 8.98 22.64 -35.10
CA PRO A 33 8.05 23.75 -34.89
C PRO A 33 8.13 24.26 -33.44
N PRO A 34 7.87 25.57 -33.20
CA PRO A 34 7.95 26.15 -31.87
C PRO A 34 6.77 25.73 -30.99
N LEU A 35 7.04 25.58 -29.69
CA LEU A 35 6.04 25.37 -28.64
C LEU A 35 5.15 26.62 -28.47
N PRO A 36 3.86 26.48 -28.13
CA PRO A 36 2.97 27.61 -27.92
C PRO A 36 3.32 28.33 -26.59
N PRO A 37 3.11 29.66 -26.50
CA PRO A 37 3.46 30.42 -25.30
C PRO A 37 2.53 30.12 -24.12
N CYS A 38 3.15 29.85 -22.96
CA CYS A 38 2.47 29.78 -21.67
C CYS A 38 1.84 31.14 -21.32
N SER A 39 0.52 31.20 -21.21
CA SER A 39 -0.22 32.37 -20.74
C SER A 39 -1.05 32.01 -19.50
N TRP A 40 -0.37 31.87 -18.36
CA TRP A 40 -1.02 31.89 -17.04
C TRP A 40 -0.29 32.87 -16.12
N LEU A 41 -0.50 34.16 -16.38
CA LEU A 41 -0.27 35.21 -15.40
C LEU A 41 -1.57 35.99 -15.26
N ARG A 42 -2.39 35.63 -14.28
CA ARG A 42 -3.44 36.52 -13.77
C ARG A 42 -2.85 37.32 -12.61
N PRO A 43 -2.93 38.66 -12.63
CA PRO A 43 -2.42 39.49 -11.55
C PRO A 43 -3.29 39.39 -10.28
N LEU A 44 -2.60 39.35 -9.15
CA LEU A 44 -3.16 39.52 -7.80
C LEU A 44 -3.89 40.87 -7.71
N ARG A 45 -5.14 40.86 -7.22
CA ARG A 45 -5.84 42.09 -6.81
C ARG A 45 -5.61 42.34 -5.32
N PRO A 46 -5.50 43.62 -4.89
CA PRO A 46 -4.95 43.99 -3.59
C PRO A 46 -5.95 43.86 -2.44
N ALA A 47 -5.38 43.71 -1.24
CA ALA A 47 -6.05 43.67 0.05
C ALA A 47 -6.88 44.93 0.33
N ALA A 48 -8.11 44.75 0.81
CA ALA A 48 -8.91 45.82 1.40
C ALA A 48 -8.71 45.86 2.92
N ARG A 49 -8.36 47.05 3.41
CA ARG A 49 -8.21 47.43 4.82
C ARG A 49 -9.57 47.54 5.52
N LEU A 50 -9.50 47.33 6.84
CA LEU A 50 -10.42 47.68 7.93
C LEU A 50 -11.49 48.73 7.63
N LEU A 51 -12.70 48.48 8.13
CA LEU A 51 -13.52 49.48 8.81
C LEU A 51 -14.07 48.90 10.12
N CYS A 52 -13.75 49.59 11.20
CA CYS A 52 -14.28 49.42 12.54
C CYS A 52 -15.68 50.07 12.59
N GLY A 53 -16.66 49.42 13.20
CA GLY A 53 -18.00 49.96 13.41
C GLY A 53 -18.57 49.45 14.73
N ALA A 54 -18.61 50.34 15.72
CA ALA A 54 -19.27 50.15 17.00
C ALA A 54 -20.77 50.48 16.91
N GLY A 55 -21.58 49.82 17.74
CA GLY A 55 -23.01 50.14 17.97
C GLY A 55 -23.79 48.88 18.38
N ALA A 56 -23.92 48.57 19.67
CA ALA A 56 -24.95 49.06 20.60
C ALA A 56 -26.20 48.15 20.69
N GLN A 57 -26.30 47.49 21.85
CA GLN A 57 -27.47 46.99 22.61
C GLN A 57 -28.87 47.05 21.97
N ASN A 58 -29.63 45.95 22.05
CA ASN A 58 -30.82 45.93 22.92
C ASN A 58 -31.35 44.53 23.28
N ARG A 59 -31.98 44.49 24.46
CA ARG A 59 -32.62 43.36 25.16
C ARG A 59 -33.93 42.91 24.52
N GLY A 60 -34.33 41.65 24.77
CA GLY A 60 -35.72 41.21 24.58
C GLY A 60 -35.91 39.71 24.82
N ALA A 61 -36.18 39.33 26.07
CA ALA A 61 -36.68 38.00 26.43
C ALA A 61 -38.19 37.94 26.16
N ILE A 62 -38.66 36.88 25.49
CA ILE A 62 -40.05 36.41 25.61
C ILE A 62 -40.00 34.88 25.68
N ALA A 63 -40.32 34.36 26.86
CA ALA A 63 -40.62 32.97 27.10
C ALA A 63 -42.09 32.71 26.72
N THR A 64 -42.33 31.69 25.91
CA THR A 64 -43.64 31.04 25.82
C THR A 64 -43.43 29.55 26.00
N ALA A 65 -43.92 29.05 27.13
CA ALA A 65 -43.93 27.64 27.48
C ALA A 65 -44.86 26.88 26.53
N THR A 66 -44.30 25.87 25.86
CA THR A 66 -45.08 24.80 25.24
C THR A 66 -44.80 23.51 25.99
N SER A 67 -45.88 22.80 26.27
CA SER A 67 -46.05 21.66 27.16
C SER A 67 -45.04 20.52 26.95
N ARG A 68 -44.61 19.93 28.07
CA ARG A 68 -43.51 18.98 28.22
C ARG A 68 -43.85 17.51 27.90
N ASP A 69 -45.02 17.23 27.29
CA ASP A 69 -45.56 15.86 27.17
C ASP A 69 -45.77 15.36 25.73
N GLN A 70 -45.13 15.97 24.71
CA GLN A 70 -45.14 15.45 23.33
C GLN A 70 -43.75 15.40 22.67
N LEU A 71 -42.67 15.38 23.47
CA LEU A 71 -41.30 15.25 22.99
C LEU A 71 -40.73 13.82 23.14
N GLY A 72 -41.52 12.86 23.63
CA GLY A 72 -41.04 11.50 23.96
C GLY A 72 -41.12 10.45 22.83
N GLU A 73 -41.80 10.72 21.72
CA GLU A 73 -42.07 9.69 20.69
C GLU A 73 -41.67 10.08 19.26
N LEU A 74 -40.95 11.19 19.09
CA LEU A 74 -40.39 11.60 17.78
C LEU A 74 -38.85 11.67 17.75
N GLU A 75 -38.19 11.33 18.86
CA GLU A 75 -36.70 11.30 18.93
C GLU A 75 -36.10 9.91 18.57
N ALA A 76 -36.92 8.90 18.30
CA ALA A 76 -36.46 7.54 17.99
C ALA A 76 -36.31 7.22 16.48
N GLU A 77 -36.77 8.08 15.57
CA GLU A 77 -36.72 7.85 14.11
C GLU A 77 -35.99 8.95 13.32
N ALA A 78 -35.11 9.72 13.97
CA ALA A 78 -34.27 10.74 13.33
C ALA A 78 -32.76 10.46 13.36
N ILE A 79 -32.33 9.26 13.78
CA ILE A 79 -30.91 8.81 13.72
C ILE A 79 -30.60 8.17 12.34
N GLY A 80 -31.20 8.73 11.28
CA GLY A 80 -31.11 8.25 9.90
C GLY A 80 -30.90 9.38 8.90
N SER A 81 -30.42 10.53 9.34
CA SER A 81 -30.08 11.67 8.48
C SER A 81 -28.58 11.90 8.53
N SER A 82 -27.95 11.76 7.36
CA SER A 82 -26.54 12.00 7.06
C SER A 82 -25.80 12.83 8.12
N ALA A 83 -25.04 12.17 8.99
CA ALA A 83 -23.94 12.82 9.66
C ALA A 83 -22.92 13.18 8.57
N LEU A 84 -23.05 14.39 8.01
CA LEU A 84 -21.90 15.08 7.46
C LEU A 84 -20.87 15.05 8.58
N GLU A 85 -19.82 14.24 8.42
CA GLU A 85 -18.60 14.31 9.22
C GLU A 85 -18.33 15.78 9.52
N PRO A 86 -18.39 16.22 10.79
CA PRO A 86 -18.21 17.63 11.10
C PRO A 86 -16.87 18.03 10.50
N GLY A 87 -16.89 19.03 9.61
CA GLY A 87 -15.71 19.50 8.92
C GLY A 87 -14.58 19.75 9.91
N ARG A 88 -13.32 19.62 9.46
CA ARG A 88 -12.14 19.78 10.31
C ARG A 88 -12.27 21.04 11.16
N SER A 89 -12.54 20.87 12.46
CA SER A 89 -12.93 21.99 13.33
C SER A 89 -11.69 22.67 13.91
N SER A 90 -10.62 21.89 14.12
CA SER A 90 -9.36 22.35 14.69
C SER A 90 -8.19 21.43 14.33
N PRO A 91 -6.97 21.97 14.10
CA PRO A 91 -5.74 21.16 14.01
C PRO A 91 -5.46 20.31 15.25
N LEU A 92 -6.02 20.68 16.41
CA LEU A 92 -5.84 19.95 17.67
C LEU A 92 -6.43 18.54 17.60
N GLU A 93 -7.54 18.35 16.89
CA GLU A 93 -8.19 17.04 16.73
C GLU A 93 -7.27 16.07 15.98
N VAL A 94 -6.56 16.55 14.94
CA VAL A 94 -5.59 15.74 14.19
C VAL A 94 -4.41 15.37 15.07
N ARG A 95 -3.90 16.32 15.86
CA ARG A 95 -2.81 16.10 16.83
C ARG A 95 -3.20 15.05 17.88
N GLU A 96 -4.39 15.16 18.44
CA GLU A 96 -4.90 14.21 19.44
C GLU A 96 -5.07 12.81 18.83
N GLU A 97 -5.58 12.71 17.60
CA GLU A 97 -5.68 11.41 16.95
C GLU A 97 -4.31 10.81 16.61
N MET A 98 -3.35 11.62 16.15
CA MET A 98 -1.96 11.18 15.96
C MET A 98 -1.33 10.69 17.27
N ALA A 99 -1.56 11.39 18.39
CA ALA A 99 -1.07 10.95 19.70
C ALA A 99 -1.64 9.57 20.09
N ARG A 100 -2.93 9.33 19.86
CA ARG A 100 -3.54 8.00 20.08
C ARG A 100 -2.95 6.93 19.18
N CYS A 101 -2.58 7.27 17.93
CA CYS A 101 -1.87 6.33 17.07
C CYS A 101 -0.51 5.93 17.68
N PHE A 102 0.29 6.91 18.11
CA PHE A 102 1.57 6.65 18.78
C PHE A 102 1.41 5.81 20.05
N ASP A 103 0.43 6.13 20.89
CA ASP A 103 0.18 5.38 22.12
C ASP A 103 -0.17 3.91 21.82
N LEU A 104 -0.94 3.67 20.77
CA LEU A 104 -1.28 2.31 20.33
C LEU A 104 -0.03 1.55 19.84
N VAL A 105 0.81 2.19 19.01
CA VAL A 105 2.07 1.59 18.54
C VAL A 105 3.02 1.32 19.71
N HIS A 106 3.15 2.25 20.64
CA HIS A 106 4.00 2.09 21.80
C HIS A 106 3.56 0.91 22.68
N ARG A 107 2.24 0.75 22.87
CA ARG A 107 1.67 -0.33 23.68
C ARG A 107 1.80 -1.71 23.02
N LEU A 108 1.52 -1.80 21.73
CA LEU A 108 1.57 -3.08 21.00
C LEU A 108 2.96 -3.41 20.46
N GLY A 109 3.87 -2.44 20.43
CA GLY A 109 5.18 -2.58 19.80
C GLY A 109 5.12 -2.40 18.28
N ARG A 110 6.25 -1.96 17.72
CA ARG A 110 6.47 -1.87 16.28
C ARG A 110 6.64 -3.26 15.66
N GLY A 111 6.46 -3.36 14.36
CA GLY A 111 6.59 -4.64 13.68
C GLY A 111 6.35 -4.59 12.17
N ALA A 112 5.69 -5.62 11.65
CA ALA A 112 5.49 -5.81 10.23
C ALA A 112 4.20 -5.15 9.76
N VAL A 113 4.31 -4.14 8.90
CA VAL A 113 3.17 -3.45 8.30
C VAL A 113 2.82 -4.10 6.96
N TYR A 114 1.61 -4.63 6.82
CA TYR A 114 1.10 -5.19 5.57
C TYR A 114 0.11 -4.21 4.92
N LEU A 115 0.44 -3.83 3.69
CA LEU A 115 -0.37 -2.96 2.82
C LEU A 115 -0.97 -3.84 1.72
N GLY A 116 -2.26 -3.74 1.43
CA GLY A 116 -2.87 -4.61 0.41
C GLY A 116 -4.33 -4.32 0.11
N SER A 117 -4.86 -5.00 -0.91
CA SER A 117 -6.24 -4.80 -1.36
C SER A 117 -7.28 -5.12 -0.28
N SER A 118 -8.23 -4.21 -0.08
CA SER A 118 -9.45 -4.46 0.69
C SER A 118 -10.52 -5.27 -0.06
N ARG A 119 -10.27 -5.63 -1.33
CA ARG A 119 -11.29 -6.23 -2.22
C ARG A 119 -11.01 -7.68 -2.60
N VAL A 120 -9.82 -8.21 -2.30
CA VAL A 120 -9.46 -9.58 -2.67
C VAL A 120 -10.21 -10.55 -1.74
N PRO A 121 -11.06 -11.46 -2.24
CA PRO A 121 -11.85 -12.35 -1.40
C PRO A 121 -10.99 -13.50 -0.81
N PRO A 122 -11.45 -14.15 0.28
CA PRO A 122 -10.76 -15.29 0.89
C PRO A 122 -10.49 -16.49 -0.05
N THR A 123 -11.26 -16.60 -1.13
CA THR A 123 -11.10 -17.66 -2.14
C THR A 123 -9.97 -17.41 -3.13
N HIS A 124 -9.44 -16.19 -3.19
CA HIS A 124 -8.39 -15.82 -4.14
C HIS A 124 -7.01 -16.32 -3.66
N PRO A 125 -6.13 -16.84 -4.54
CA PRO A 125 -4.81 -17.34 -4.15
C PRO A 125 -3.97 -16.34 -3.36
N HIS A 126 -3.99 -15.05 -3.74
CA HIS A 126 -3.24 -14.00 -3.01
C HIS A 126 -3.68 -13.84 -1.56
N TYR A 127 -4.94 -14.12 -1.23
CA TYR A 127 -5.40 -14.10 0.16
C TYR A 127 -4.72 -15.21 0.96
N LEU A 128 -4.73 -16.44 0.43
CA LEU A 128 -4.09 -17.59 1.07
C LEU A 128 -2.58 -17.39 1.19
N HIS A 129 -1.92 -16.93 0.12
CA HIS A 129 -0.49 -16.62 0.15
C HIS A 129 -0.15 -15.54 1.17
N THR A 130 -1.02 -14.53 1.34
CA THR A 130 -0.82 -13.47 2.34
C THR A 130 -0.94 -14.00 3.77
N ALA A 131 -1.96 -14.81 4.05
CA ALA A 131 -2.12 -15.42 5.37
C ALA A 131 -0.93 -16.32 5.69
N GLU A 132 -0.49 -17.13 4.74
CA GLU A 132 0.70 -17.98 4.88
C GLU A 132 1.98 -17.16 5.10
N LEU A 133 2.21 -16.11 4.29
CA LEU A 133 3.37 -15.22 4.46
C LEU A 133 3.40 -14.58 5.85
N SER A 134 2.25 -14.08 6.31
CA SER A 134 2.13 -13.48 7.63
C SER A 134 2.41 -14.50 8.73
N ARG A 135 1.80 -15.68 8.67
CA ARG A 135 2.03 -16.76 9.62
C ARG A 135 3.51 -17.14 9.70
N GLU A 136 4.15 -17.42 8.57
CA GLU A 136 5.55 -17.81 8.51
C GLU A 136 6.49 -16.69 8.99
N ALA A 137 6.24 -15.44 8.60
CA ALA A 137 7.06 -14.31 9.04
C ALA A 137 6.95 -14.03 10.54
N MET A 138 5.79 -14.34 11.13
CA MET A 138 5.48 -14.15 12.54
C MET A 138 5.87 -15.33 13.43
N THR A 139 6.08 -16.52 12.85
CA THR A 139 6.32 -17.73 13.62
C THR A 139 7.57 -17.57 14.49
N SER A 140 7.42 -17.90 15.76
CA SER A 140 8.48 -17.87 16.76
C SER A 140 8.81 -19.29 17.18
N LEU A 141 10.11 -19.54 17.37
CA LEU A 141 10.71 -20.73 17.98
C LEU A 141 9.80 -21.39 19.03
N SER A 142 9.21 -22.54 18.68
CA SER A 142 8.89 -23.57 19.66
C SER A 142 10.13 -24.45 19.84
N VAL A 143 10.55 -24.63 21.09
CA VAL A 143 11.72 -25.44 21.50
C VAL A 143 11.60 -26.91 21.02
N SER A 144 10.40 -27.33 20.61
CA SER A 144 10.11 -28.65 20.08
C SER A 144 10.28 -28.78 18.56
N GLN A 145 10.41 -27.67 17.81
CA GLN A 145 10.28 -27.68 16.33
C GLN A 145 11.27 -26.78 15.55
N GLN A 146 12.42 -26.40 16.10
CA GLN A 146 13.58 -25.93 15.30
C GLN A 146 13.25 -24.88 14.19
N THR A 147 12.38 -23.90 14.49
CA THR A 147 11.92 -22.90 13.50
C THR A 147 12.28 -21.49 13.96
N ALA A 148 13.10 -20.76 13.20
CA ALA A 148 13.61 -19.43 13.52
C ALA A 148 12.54 -18.45 13.99
N ARG A 149 12.94 -17.52 14.87
CA ARG A 149 12.25 -16.23 15.01
C ARG A 149 12.59 -15.40 13.77
N LEU A 150 11.66 -15.22 12.83
CA LEU A 150 11.92 -14.30 11.72
C LEU A 150 11.71 -12.86 12.17
N LEU A 151 10.48 -12.48 12.50
CA LEU A 151 10.19 -11.13 13.00
C LEU A 151 9.82 -11.09 14.48
N ASP A 152 8.98 -12.02 14.95
CA ASP A 152 8.54 -12.07 16.37
C ASP A 152 8.05 -10.69 16.89
N CYS A 153 7.22 -10.02 16.09
CA CYS A 153 6.75 -8.65 16.32
C CYS A 153 5.23 -8.55 16.11
N THR A 154 4.69 -7.34 16.28
CA THR A 154 3.27 -7.07 15.98
C THR A 154 3.03 -6.96 14.48
N THR A 155 1.97 -7.60 14.00
CA THR A 155 1.49 -7.42 12.63
C THR A 155 0.53 -6.25 12.55
N TRP A 156 0.86 -5.25 11.73
CA TRP A 156 0.11 -4.02 11.56
C TRP A 156 -0.58 -3.97 10.19
N THR A 157 -1.84 -3.56 10.16
CA THR A 157 -2.60 -3.39 8.91
C THR A 157 -3.53 -2.18 8.98
N GLY A 158 -4.22 -1.87 7.89
CA GLY A 158 -5.36 -0.95 7.90
C GLY A 158 -6.61 -1.52 8.60
N ALA A 159 -6.55 -2.74 9.14
CA ALA A 159 -7.65 -3.45 9.82
C ALA A 159 -8.96 -3.48 9.01
N GLY A 160 -8.81 -3.62 7.70
CA GLY A 160 -9.88 -3.78 6.73
C GLY A 160 -10.03 -5.22 6.25
N PRO A 161 -11.01 -5.47 5.37
CA PRO A 161 -11.18 -6.78 4.72
C PRO A 161 -10.04 -7.08 3.73
N GLY A 162 -10.14 -8.22 3.05
CA GLY A 162 -9.23 -8.60 1.98
C GLY A 162 -7.84 -9.00 2.48
N LEU A 163 -6.79 -8.49 1.84
CA LEU A 163 -5.42 -8.90 2.17
C LEU A 163 -4.96 -8.41 3.55
N MET A 164 -5.56 -7.34 4.07
CA MET A 164 -5.32 -6.92 5.46
C MET A 164 -5.86 -7.96 6.45
N ASP A 165 -7.09 -8.43 6.24
CA ASP A 165 -7.70 -9.52 7.02
C ASP A 165 -6.91 -10.84 6.90
N ALA A 166 -6.38 -11.15 5.70
CA ALA A 166 -5.49 -12.30 5.52
C ALA A 166 -4.22 -12.20 6.37
N ALA A 167 -3.57 -11.04 6.38
CA ALA A 167 -2.36 -10.82 7.18
C ALA A 167 -2.66 -10.94 8.69
N ILE A 168 -3.78 -10.39 9.15
CA ILE A 168 -4.24 -10.52 10.53
C ILE A 168 -4.44 -12.00 10.91
N LYS A 169 -5.12 -12.78 10.07
CA LYS A 169 -5.36 -14.21 10.33
C LYS A 169 -4.06 -15.00 10.43
N GLY A 170 -3.12 -14.78 9.51
CA GLY A 170 -1.83 -15.44 9.56
C GLY A 170 -1.05 -15.16 10.85
N ALA A 171 -1.06 -13.90 11.31
CA ALA A 171 -0.40 -13.52 12.55
C ALA A 171 -1.08 -14.13 13.78
N LEU A 172 -2.42 -14.17 13.81
CA LEU A 172 -3.18 -14.81 14.88
C LEU A 172 -2.97 -16.34 14.91
N GLU A 173 -2.86 -16.99 13.74
CA GLU A 173 -2.49 -18.40 13.63
C GLU A 173 -1.08 -18.69 14.18
N ALA A 174 -0.17 -17.73 14.09
CA ALA A 174 1.16 -17.78 14.70
C ALA A 174 1.19 -17.33 16.18
N GLU A 175 0.02 -17.11 16.80
CA GLU A 175 -0.13 -16.62 18.17
C GLU A 175 0.61 -15.29 18.44
N LYS A 176 0.65 -14.41 17.43
CA LYS A 176 1.31 -13.10 17.51
C LYS A 176 0.33 -11.94 17.64
N PRO A 177 0.77 -10.84 18.29
CA PRO A 177 -0.04 -9.64 18.41
C PRO A 177 -0.34 -9.02 17.04
N VAL A 178 -1.52 -8.42 16.95
CA VAL A 178 -2.00 -7.70 15.76
C VAL A 178 -2.40 -6.29 16.14
N GLY A 179 -2.11 -5.34 15.26
CA GLY A 179 -2.41 -3.92 15.41
C GLY A 179 -3.11 -3.37 14.17
N GLY A 180 -3.95 -2.35 14.33
CA GLY A 180 -4.77 -1.84 13.23
C GLY A 180 -5.07 -0.35 13.25
N PHE A 181 -5.06 0.28 12.08
CA PHE A 181 -5.58 1.65 11.89
C PHE A 181 -6.72 1.63 10.88
N LYS A 182 -7.96 1.53 11.36
CA LYS A 182 -9.18 1.53 10.53
C LYS A 182 -9.52 2.93 10.04
N ILE A 183 -10.37 2.99 9.02
CA ILE A 183 -11.04 4.22 8.56
C ILE A 183 -12.50 3.91 8.28
N ALA A 184 -13.39 4.89 8.47
CA ALA A 184 -14.85 4.68 8.39
C ALA A 184 -15.36 4.25 7.00
N LYS A 185 -14.60 4.54 5.93
CA LYS A 185 -14.96 4.16 4.56
C LYS A 185 -13.83 3.40 3.90
N GLU A 186 -14.07 2.13 3.61
CA GLU A 186 -13.10 1.24 2.98
C GLU A 186 -13.77 0.39 1.90
N ALA A 187 -13.04 0.08 0.83
CA ALA A 187 -13.56 -0.59 -0.36
C ALA A 187 -14.75 0.09 -1.09
N GLY A 188 -15.24 1.24 -0.61
CA GLY A 188 -16.44 1.91 -1.12
C GLY A 188 -17.63 1.80 -0.17
N GLU A 189 -17.51 1.00 0.87
CA GLU A 189 -18.53 0.73 1.87
C GLU A 189 -18.23 1.53 3.15
N TRP A 190 -19.29 2.08 3.75
CA TRP A 190 -19.22 2.68 5.07
C TRP A 190 -19.31 1.57 6.11
N THR A 191 -18.33 1.49 7.01
CA THR A 191 -18.44 0.61 8.17
C THR A 191 -19.49 1.21 9.10
N THR A 192 -20.65 0.58 9.22
CA THR A 192 -21.74 1.03 10.11
C THR A 192 -21.35 1.00 11.58
N SER A 193 -20.31 0.21 11.93
CA SER A 193 -19.70 0.19 13.25
C SER A 193 -18.26 0.70 13.19
N ASN A 194 -17.84 1.43 14.23
CA ASN A 194 -16.42 1.73 14.47
C ASN A 194 -15.65 0.50 15.00
N PHE A 195 -16.26 -0.69 14.98
CA PHE A 195 -15.73 -1.90 15.57
C PHE A 195 -15.20 -2.86 14.50
N HIS A 196 -14.10 -3.54 14.81
CA HIS A 196 -13.63 -4.66 13.99
C HIS A 196 -14.49 -5.90 14.26
N PRO A 197 -14.78 -6.76 13.25
CA PRO A 197 -15.68 -7.91 13.44
C PRO A 197 -15.24 -8.92 14.51
N TYR A 198 -13.93 -9.06 14.75
CA TYR A 198 -13.38 -10.06 15.66
C TYR A 198 -12.13 -9.62 16.42
N LEU A 199 -11.59 -8.42 16.16
CA LEU A 199 -10.40 -7.96 16.87
C LEU A 199 -10.82 -7.26 18.18
N PRO A 200 -10.08 -7.45 19.28
CA PRO A 200 -10.34 -6.72 20.51
C PRO A 200 -10.21 -5.20 20.31
N PRO A 201 -11.10 -4.36 20.89
CA PRO A 201 -11.07 -2.91 20.67
C PRO A 201 -9.76 -2.22 21.06
N GLU A 202 -8.95 -2.81 21.93
CA GLU A 202 -7.66 -2.29 22.36
C GLU A 202 -6.52 -2.49 21.34
N THR A 203 -6.74 -3.29 20.28
CA THR A 203 -5.71 -3.61 19.29
C THR A 203 -5.76 -2.72 18.05
N TYR A 204 -6.80 -1.92 17.87
CA TYR A 204 -6.92 -1.03 16.72
C TYR A 204 -7.51 0.33 17.09
N LEU A 205 -7.27 1.32 16.23
CA LEU A 205 -7.89 2.64 16.30
C LEU A 205 -8.66 2.90 15.00
N THR A 206 -9.90 3.38 15.12
CA THR A 206 -10.65 3.88 13.97
C THR A 206 -10.36 5.37 13.80
N CYS A 207 -9.51 5.68 12.82
CA CYS A 207 -9.07 7.04 12.54
C CYS A 207 -10.12 7.79 11.72
N ARG A 208 -10.44 9.01 12.12
CA ARG A 208 -11.23 9.95 11.30
C ARG A 208 -10.34 10.67 10.27
N PHE A 209 -9.10 10.93 10.63
CA PHE A 209 -8.15 11.65 9.80
C PHE A 209 -7.19 10.68 9.11
N PHE A 210 -7.24 10.69 7.78
CA PHE A 210 -6.35 9.87 6.97
C PHE A 210 -4.86 10.16 7.22
N SER A 211 -4.50 11.40 7.54
CA SER A 211 -3.12 11.77 7.93
C SER A 211 -2.67 11.11 9.23
N ALA A 212 -3.56 10.95 10.22
CA ALA A 212 -3.23 10.28 11.48
C ALA A 212 -3.07 8.76 11.26
N ARG A 213 -3.94 8.16 10.45
CA ARG A 213 -3.84 6.75 10.01
C ARG A 213 -2.49 6.47 9.34
N LYS A 214 -2.11 7.28 8.36
CA LYS A 214 -0.82 7.17 7.66
C LYS A 214 0.36 7.24 8.63
N HIS A 215 0.33 8.21 9.54
CA HIS A 215 1.38 8.37 10.53
C HIS A 215 1.52 7.16 11.47
N GLY A 216 0.39 6.59 11.91
CA GLY A 216 0.38 5.37 12.71
C GLY A 216 1.01 4.17 11.99
N LEU A 217 0.67 3.97 10.71
CA LEU A 217 1.27 2.90 9.89
C LEU A 217 2.77 3.11 9.69
N VAL A 218 3.22 4.34 9.43
CA VAL A 218 4.64 4.67 9.32
C VAL A 218 5.36 4.38 10.64
N ASP A 219 4.87 4.91 11.77
CA ASP A 219 5.49 4.72 13.08
C ASP A 219 5.56 3.24 13.49
N ALA A 220 4.55 2.44 13.12
CA ALA A 220 4.53 0.99 13.36
C ALA A 220 5.67 0.24 12.65
N ALA A 221 6.20 0.74 11.53
CA ALA A 221 7.27 0.10 10.78
C ALA A 221 8.68 0.61 11.12
N VAL A 222 8.81 1.75 11.81
CA VAL A 222 10.12 2.37 12.07
C VAL A 222 11.01 1.47 12.94
N ARG A 223 12.31 1.40 12.60
CA ARG A 223 13.32 0.83 13.50
C ARG A 223 14.00 1.94 14.28
N SER A 224 13.92 1.87 15.61
CA SER A 224 14.64 2.76 16.53
C SER A 224 15.73 2.06 17.32
N SER A 225 15.73 0.73 17.35
CA SER A 225 16.79 -0.10 17.93
C SER A 225 17.29 -1.15 16.93
N PRO A 226 18.58 -1.53 16.95
CA PRO A 226 19.09 -2.66 16.17
C PRO A 226 18.35 -3.97 16.45
N THR A 227 17.75 -4.11 17.63
CA THR A 227 16.94 -5.28 18.02
C THR A 227 15.52 -5.26 17.45
N ASP A 228 15.06 -4.13 16.91
CA ASP A 228 13.74 -4.03 16.30
C ASP A 228 13.72 -4.86 15.01
N ARG A 229 12.72 -5.74 14.94
CA ARG A 229 12.42 -6.56 13.76
C ARG A 229 11.11 -6.09 13.15
N THR A 230 11.21 -5.10 12.27
CA THR A 230 10.06 -4.53 11.54
C THR A 230 10.15 -4.87 10.06
N ALA A 231 9.06 -4.67 9.32
CA ALA A 231 9.09 -4.76 7.87
C ALA A 231 7.92 -3.96 7.29
N VAL A 232 8.05 -3.55 6.04
CA VAL A 232 6.90 -3.11 5.24
C VAL A 232 6.70 -4.12 4.12
N VAL A 233 5.48 -4.61 3.97
CA VAL A 233 5.11 -5.63 3.00
C VAL A 233 3.97 -5.11 2.14
N ALA A 234 4.28 -4.72 0.90
CA ALA A 234 3.29 -4.28 -0.08
C ALA A 234 2.79 -5.47 -0.91
N LEU A 235 1.55 -5.87 -0.65
CA LEU A 235 0.82 -6.91 -1.36
C LEU A 235 -0.01 -6.32 -2.52
N PRO A 236 -0.43 -7.12 -3.50
CA PRO A 236 -1.31 -6.66 -4.58
C PRO A 236 -2.50 -5.84 -4.09
N GLY A 237 -2.65 -4.63 -4.64
CA GLY A 237 -3.56 -3.64 -4.09
C GLY A 237 -3.85 -2.46 -5.01
N GLY A 238 -4.97 -1.77 -4.72
CA GLY A 238 -5.43 -0.64 -5.51
C GLY A 238 -4.84 0.70 -5.07
N ILE A 239 -5.56 1.79 -5.33
CA ILE A 239 -5.11 3.17 -5.07
C ILE A 239 -4.64 3.39 -3.62
N GLY A 240 -5.36 2.86 -2.63
CA GLY A 240 -4.96 3.01 -1.21
C GLY A 240 -3.60 2.36 -0.93
N THR A 241 -3.39 1.15 -1.44
CA THR A 241 -2.09 0.46 -1.33
C THR A 241 -0.99 1.21 -2.07
N MET A 242 -1.28 1.78 -3.24
CA MET A 242 -0.29 2.57 -3.99
C MET A 242 0.08 3.85 -3.24
N ASP A 243 -0.89 4.52 -2.62
CA ASP A 243 -0.66 5.72 -1.81
C ASP A 243 0.28 5.45 -0.62
N GLU A 244 0.04 4.37 0.12
CA GLU A 244 0.91 3.96 1.23
C GLU A 244 2.28 3.46 0.75
N LEU A 245 2.33 2.69 -0.35
CA LEU A 245 3.57 2.21 -0.97
C LEU A 245 4.49 3.36 -1.39
N PHE A 246 3.95 4.36 -2.10
CA PHE A 246 4.72 5.51 -2.56
C PHE A 246 5.11 6.45 -1.41
N GLU A 247 4.29 6.56 -0.37
CA GLU A 247 4.65 7.31 0.84
C GLU A 247 5.84 6.69 1.57
N ILE A 248 5.83 5.37 1.80
CA ILE A 248 6.97 4.67 2.42
C ILE A 248 8.22 4.81 1.56
N MET A 249 8.10 4.61 0.24
CA MET A 249 9.21 4.77 -0.70
C MET A 249 9.82 6.18 -0.61
N ALA A 250 8.97 7.22 -0.61
CA ALA A 250 9.43 8.60 -0.47
C ALA A 250 10.07 8.89 0.89
N LEU A 251 9.55 8.32 1.98
CA LEU A 251 10.14 8.50 3.32
C LEU A 251 11.53 7.85 3.44
N ILE A 252 11.75 6.68 2.80
CA ILE A 252 13.07 6.04 2.72
C ILE A 252 14.00 6.88 1.84
N GLN A 253 13.54 7.29 0.65
CA GLN A 253 14.31 8.13 -0.27
C GLN A 253 14.77 9.45 0.38
N LEU A 254 13.90 10.08 1.19
CA LEU A 254 14.17 11.33 1.90
C LEU A 254 14.89 11.10 3.24
N GLU A 255 15.33 9.88 3.54
CA GLU A 255 16.02 9.51 4.77
C GLU A 255 15.24 9.86 6.05
N ARG A 256 13.91 9.97 5.96
CA ARG A 256 13.01 10.22 7.11
C ARG A 256 12.80 8.98 7.94
N ILE A 257 12.83 7.81 7.30
CA ILE A 257 12.91 6.50 7.93
C ILE A 257 14.06 5.72 7.27
N GLY A 258 14.65 4.75 7.95
CA GLY A 258 15.67 3.88 7.35
C GLY A 258 17.10 4.44 7.33
N SER A 259 17.32 5.73 7.62
CA SER A 259 18.62 6.39 7.46
C SER A 259 19.68 5.95 8.46
N THR A 260 19.31 5.75 9.73
CA THR A 260 20.20 5.18 10.75
C THR A 260 20.09 3.66 10.83
N LEU A 261 18.86 3.15 10.79
CA LEU A 261 18.54 1.73 10.84
C LEU A 261 17.63 1.40 9.65
N PRO A 262 18.12 0.69 8.62
CA PRO A 262 17.33 0.38 7.43
C PRO A 262 16.05 -0.34 7.78
N VAL A 263 14.93 -0.03 7.14
CA VAL A 263 13.66 -0.75 7.29
C VAL A 263 13.49 -1.65 6.07
N PRO A 264 13.35 -2.98 6.22
CA PRO A 264 13.17 -3.85 5.06
C PRO A 264 11.80 -3.58 4.44
N PHE A 265 11.80 -3.20 3.16
CA PHE A 265 10.60 -2.90 2.40
C PHE A 265 10.47 -3.87 1.22
N LEU A 266 9.40 -4.67 1.23
CA LEU A 266 9.15 -5.71 0.25
C LEU A 266 7.94 -5.37 -0.61
N ILE A 267 8.00 -5.69 -1.90
CA ILE A 267 6.85 -5.72 -2.80
C ILE A 267 6.62 -7.15 -3.25
N LEU A 268 5.39 -7.64 -3.11
CA LEU A 268 5.02 -9.00 -3.49
C LEU A 268 4.41 -8.96 -4.89
N ASN A 269 5.24 -9.30 -5.87
CA ASN A 269 4.89 -9.36 -7.29
C ASN A 269 4.19 -10.68 -7.66
N TYR A 270 3.20 -11.09 -6.87
CA TYR A 270 2.41 -12.30 -7.15
C TYR A 270 1.80 -12.21 -8.55
N ASP A 271 2.01 -13.26 -9.35
CA ASP A 271 1.50 -13.34 -10.72
C ASP A 271 1.87 -12.13 -11.60
N SER A 272 3.04 -11.53 -11.35
CA SER A 272 3.51 -10.33 -12.07
C SER A 272 2.61 -9.09 -11.88
N TYR A 273 1.86 -9.00 -10.78
CA TYR A 273 0.93 -7.90 -10.50
C TYR A 273 1.57 -6.51 -10.65
N TYR A 274 2.79 -6.34 -10.14
CA TYR A 274 3.53 -5.09 -10.15
C TYR A 274 4.40 -4.87 -11.40
N SER A 275 4.50 -5.84 -12.32
CA SER A 275 5.42 -5.72 -13.47
C SER A 275 5.19 -4.46 -14.30
N LYS A 276 3.94 -4.07 -14.57
CA LYS A 276 3.65 -2.83 -15.30
C LYS A 276 4.01 -1.56 -14.52
N LEU A 277 3.91 -1.61 -13.18
CA LEU A 277 4.33 -0.49 -12.34
C LEU A 277 5.85 -0.36 -12.35
N LEU A 278 6.57 -1.48 -12.29
CA LEU A 278 8.02 -1.51 -12.37
C LEU A 278 8.50 -1.00 -13.74
N ASP A 279 7.84 -1.40 -14.83
CA ASP A 279 8.11 -0.86 -16.17
C ASP A 279 7.89 0.65 -16.22
N PHE A 280 6.79 1.15 -15.64
CA PHE A 280 6.53 2.60 -15.56
C PHE A 280 7.60 3.35 -14.74
N LEU A 281 8.14 2.75 -13.67
CA LEU A 281 9.24 3.37 -12.91
C LEU A 281 10.55 3.36 -13.69
N ASN A 282 10.78 2.36 -14.54
CA ASN A 282 11.90 2.38 -15.49
C ASN A 282 11.73 3.51 -16.51
N ASP A 283 10.52 3.71 -17.05
CA ASP A 283 10.25 4.85 -17.93
C ASP A 283 10.54 6.19 -17.20
N CYS A 284 10.13 6.32 -15.92
CA CYS A 284 10.43 7.50 -15.12
C CYS A 284 11.95 7.78 -15.02
N GLN A 285 12.76 6.73 -14.92
CA GLN A 285 14.22 6.84 -14.96
C GLN A 285 14.71 7.36 -16.32
N GLU A 286 14.14 6.87 -17.42
CA GLU A 286 14.47 7.35 -18.78
C GLU A 286 14.07 8.82 -19.00
N TRP A 287 12.95 9.25 -18.41
CA TRP A 287 12.50 10.64 -18.42
C TRP A 287 13.30 11.56 -17.46
N GLY A 288 14.18 10.99 -16.62
CA GLY A 288 14.99 11.73 -15.66
C GLY A 288 14.21 12.23 -14.44
N THR A 289 13.04 11.66 -14.14
CA THR A 289 12.27 11.96 -12.93
C THR A 289 12.67 11.10 -11.73
N VAL A 290 13.46 10.04 -11.98
CA VAL A 290 14.06 9.13 -11.00
C VAL A 290 15.52 8.91 -11.40
N ALA A 291 16.44 8.88 -10.43
CA ALA A 291 17.85 8.65 -10.73
C ALA A 291 18.13 7.17 -11.06
N PRO A 292 19.14 6.86 -11.92
CA PRO A 292 19.51 5.49 -12.22
C PRO A 292 19.80 4.63 -10.98
N GLY A 293 19.06 3.53 -10.83
CA GLY A 293 19.21 2.60 -9.71
C GLY A 293 18.59 3.05 -8.38
N GLU A 294 17.99 4.24 -8.32
CA GLU A 294 17.38 4.78 -7.10
C GLU A 294 16.25 3.89 -6.60
N VAL A 295 15.22 3.63 -7.42
CA VAL A 295 14.05 2.80 -7.05
C VAL A 295 14.45 1.38 -6.63
N ALA A 296 15.39 0.77 -7.35
CA ALA A 296 15.85 -0.59 -7.05
C ALA A 296 16.54 -0.70 -5.67
N SER A 297 17.05 0.41 -5.14
CA SER A 297 17.66 0.45 -3.80
C SER A 297 16.66 0.63 -2.65
N LEU A 298 15.42 1.05 -2.95
CA LEU A 298 14.42 1.41 -1.93
C LEU A 298 13.61 0.21 -1.42
N TRP A 299 13.50 -0.87 -2.20
CA TRP A 299 12.74 -2.06 -1.84
C TRP A 299 13.34 -3.35 -2.40
N LYS A 300 12.83 -4.48 -1.93
CA LYS A 300 13.03 -5.79 -2.52
C LYS A 300 11.75 -6.24 -3.22
N VAL A 301 11.84 -6.52 -4.53
CA VAL A 301 10.76 -7.20 -5.26
C VAL A 301 10.88 -8.70 -5.03
N CYS A 302 9.78 -9.34 -4.63
CA CYS A 302 9.68 -10.77 -4.38
C CYS A 302 8.54 -11.37 -5.20
N ASN A 303 8.79 -12.46 -5.93
CA ASN A 303 7.76 -13.12 -6.74
C ASN A 303 6.93 -14.14 -5.96
N GLY A 304 7.28 -14.42 -4.69
CA GLY A 304 6.60 -15.38 -3.85
C GLY A 304 7.01 -15.32 -2.38
N ASN A 305 6.30 -16.07 -1.54
CA ASN A 305 6.50 -16.11 -0.09
C ASN A 305 7.92 -16.54 0.29
N HIS A 306 8.47 -17.56 -0.38
CA HIS A 306 9.81 -18.05 -0.09
C HIS A 306 10.88 -16.96 -0.27
N GLU A 307 10.84 -16.22 -1.39
CA GLU A 307 11.79 -15.14 -1.65
C GLU A 307 11.65 -14.00 -0.63
N ALA A 308 10.42 -13.69 -0.20
CA ALA A 308 10.17 -12.67 0.81
C ALA A 308 10.72 -13.07 2.19
N LEU A 309 10.49 -14.32 2.59
CA LEU A 309 10.97 -14.85 3.87
C LEU A 309 12.50 -14.97 3.89
N GLU A 310 13.11 -15.45 2.80
CA GLU A 310 14.57 -15.49 2.69
C GLU A 310 15.20 -14.10 2.75
N TYR A 311 14.62 -13.11 2.06
CA TYR A 311 15.12 -11.74 2.16
C TYR A 311 15.06 -11.20 3.59
N LEU A 312 13.94 -11.41 4.31
CA LEU A 312 13.83 -11.01 5.71
C LEU A 312 14.83 -11.76 6.60
N ALA A 313 15.06 -13.05 6.34
CA ALA A 313 15.98 -13.88 7.11
C ALA A 313 17.42 -13.42 6.92
N GLU A 314 17.82 -13.11 5.69
CA GLU A 314 19.12 -12.51 5.38
C GLU A 314 19.26 -11.13 6.01
N PHE A 315 18.25 -10.27 5.86
CA PHE A 315 18.26 -8.93 6.43
C PHE A 315 18.49 -8.94 7.95
N TYR A 316 17.86 -9.89 8.66
CA TYR A 316 17.98 -10.05 10.10
C TYR A 316 19.05 -11.07 10.55
N ASN A 317 19.91 -11.53 9.64
CA ASN A 317 20.98 -12.49 9.89
C ASN A 317 20.52 -13.77 10.61
N VAL A 318 19.34 -14.28 10.23
CA VAL A 318 18.83 -15.57 10.70
C VAL A 318 19.67 -16.71 10.09
N PRO A 319 20.24 -17.62 10.91
CA PRO A 319 21.03 -18.75 10.41
C PRO A 319 20.24 -19.65 9.47
N SER A 320 20.88 -20.18 8.42
CA SER A 320 20.22 -20.96 7.37
C SER A 320 19.57 -22.25 7.88
N ASP A 321 20.12 -22.87 8.92
CA ASP A 321 19.61 -24.08 9.56
C ASP A 321 18.32 -23.83 10.38
N GLU A 322 18.03 -22.57 10.70
CA GLU A 322 16.79 -22.17 11.37
C GLU A 322 15.69 -21.74 10.38
N ARG A 323 16.00 -21.58 9.09
CA ARG A 323 15.07 -21.13 8.03
C ARG A 323 14.18 -22.26 7.51
N ASN A 324 13.21 -22.67 8.32
CA ASN A 324 12.28 -23.75 8.00
C ASN A 324 10.86 -23.21 7.80
N TYR A 325 10.46 -22.94 6.54
CA TYR A 325 9.12 -22.42 6.24
C TYR A 325 8.16 -23.52 5.77
N HIS A 326 6.92 -23.49 6.26
CA HIS A 326 5.87 -24.40 5.84
C HIS A 326 4.98 -23.75 4.78
N LEU A 327 5.51 -23.66 3.56
CA LEU A 327 4.82 -23.03 2.43
C LEU A 327 4.05 -24.04 1.57
N SER A 328 2.88 -23.63 1.11
CA SER A 328 2.07 -24.34 0.13
C SER A 328 2.80 -24.39 -1.22
N PRO A 329 2.74 -25.51 -1.96
CA PRO A 329 3.34 -25.59 -3.29
C PRO A 329 2.74 -24.53 -4.22
N GLN A 330 3.58 -23.64 -4.75
CA GLN A 330 3.14 -22.71 -5.79
C GLN A 330 2.79 -23.49 -7.05
N LYS A 331 1.52 -23.49 -7.45
CA LYS A 331 1.14 -23.98 -8.78
C LYS A 331 1.74 -23.02 -9.80
N ASN A 332 2.70 -23.49 -10.59
CA ASN A 332 3.15 -22.81 -11.80
C ASN A 332 1.94 -22.58 -12.72
N GLN A 333 1.26 -21.44 -12.59
CA GLN A 333 0.15 -21.09 -13.47
C GLN A 333 0.74 -20.61 -14.79
N GLN A 334 0.71 -21.51 -15.79
CA GLN A 334 0.88 -21.14 -17.19
C GLN A 334 -0.09 -19.99 -17.51
N ARG A 335 0.46 -18.90 -18.07
CA ARG A 335 -0.27 -17.72 -18.56
C ARG A 335 -1.55 -18.16 -19.29
N THR A 336 -2.69 -17.99 -18.65
CA THR A 336 -3.96 -18.00 -19.38
C THR A 336 -4.17 -16.57 -19.85
N SER A 337 -3.81 -16.32 -21.10
CA SER A 337 -4.08 -15.06 -21.80
C SER A 337 -5.59 -14.84 -21.85
N TYR A 338 -6.10 -13.94 -21.01
CA TYR A 338 -7.44 -13.38 -21.22
C TYR A 338 -7.37 -12.48 -22.46
N ILE A 339 -7.82 -13.04 -23.58
CA ILE A 339 -8.23 -12.27 -24.76
C ILE A 339 -9.56 -11.61 -24.38
N MET A 340 -9.54 -10.30 -24.17
CA MET A 340 -10.76 -9.49 -24.13
C MET A 340 -11.36 -9.43 -25.54
N THR A 341 -12.57 -9.95 -25.69
CA THR A 341 -13.50 -9.60 -26.78
C THR A 341 -14.25 -8.32 -26.46
#